data_AF-A0A0D8JBI1-F1
#
_entry.id   AF-A0A0D8JBI1-F1
#
_cell.length_a   1.000
_cell.length_b   1.000
_cell.length_c   1.000
_cell.angle_alpha   90.00
_cell.angle_beta   90.00
_cell.angle_gamma   90.00
#
_symmetry.space_group_name_H-M   'P 1'
#
loop_
_entity.id
_entity.type
_entity.pdbx_description
1 polymer ?
#
loop_
_entity_poly.entity_id
_entity_poly.type
_entity_poly.pdbx_seq_one_letter_code
_entity_poly.pdbx_strand_id
1 'polypeptide(L)' 'MSKERVFEFLDKGADDRQFRIKYDNCFSMEEFCKMAAEDGFEFSVDDLKAALRENGDDFDSYGNPPKKGIWV' A
#
# COMPACT_ATOMS: atom_id res chain seq x y z
N MET A 1 10.55 -13.27 2.62
CA MET A 1 9.17 -13.72 2.29
C MET A 1 8.14 -12.69 2.77
N SER A 2 8.33 -11.39 2.48
CA SER A 2 7.32 -10.39 2.88
C SER A 2 7.36 -9.15 1.97
N LYS A 3 8.54 -8.69 1.57
CA LYS A 3 8.67 -7.60 0.57
C LYS A 3 8.05 -7.93 -0.80
N GLU A 4 8.26 -9.14 -1.32
CA GLU A 4 7.67 -9.54 -2.61
C GLU A 4 6.13 -9.42 -2.59
N ARG A 5 5.49 -9.81 -1.49
CA ARG A 5 4.04 -9.66 -1.27
C ARG A 5 3.62 -8.19 -1.23
N VAL A 6 4.44 -7.31 -0.65
CA VAL A 6 4.21 -5.87 -0.68
C VAL A 6 4.29 -5.35 -2.10
N PHE A 7 5.32 -5.73 -2.87
CA PHE A 7 5.44 -5.30 -4.27
C PHE A 7 4.29 -5.82 -5.15
N GLU A 8 3.88 -7.09 -5.00
CA GLU A 8 2.69 -7.63 -5.67
C GLU A 8 1.42 -6.83 -5.31
N PHE A 9 1.29 -6.40 -4.05
CA PHE A 9 0.18 -5.56 -3.61
C PHE A 9 0.24 -4.15 -4.23
N LEU A 10 1.43 -3.54 -4.28
CA LEU A 10 1.61 -2.19 -4.86
C LEU A 10 1.37 -2.20 -6.37
N ASP A 11 1.88 -3.20 -7.09
CA ASP A 11 1.66 -3.42 -8.53
C ASP A 11 0.17 -3.61 -8.84
N LYS A 12 -0.53 -4.39 -8.02
CA LYS A 12 -1.99 -4.54 -8.13
C LYS A 12 -2.73 -3.21 -7.96
N GLY A 13 -2.30 -2.35 -7.06
CA GLY A 13 -2.92 -1.03 -6.89
C GLY A 13 -2.59 -0.05 -8.03
N ALA A 14 -1.52 -0.28 -8.77
CA ALA A 14 -1.24 0.45 -10.01
C ALA A 14 -2.16 0.02 -11.16
N ASP A 15 -2.46 -1.28 -11.26
CA ASP A 15 -3.36 -1.84 -12.28
C ASP A 15 -4.86 -1.63 -11.98
N ASP A 16 -5.27 -1.76 -10.71
CA ASP A 16 -6.67 -1.64 -10.28
C ASP A 16 -6.98 -0.31 -9.58
N ARG A 17 -7.69 0.55 -10.30
CA ARG A 17 -8.12 1.86 -9.79
C ARG A 17 -9.07 1.77 -8.58
N GLN A 18 -9.96 0.80 -8.53
CA GLN A 18 -10.89 0.67 -7.39
C GLN A 18 -10.15 0.18 -6.15
N PHE A 19 -9.19 -0.71 -6.34
CA PHE A 19 -8.31 -1.18 -5.29
C PHE A 19 -7.55 -0.02 -4.65
N ARG A 20 -6.80 0.79 -5.43
CA ARG A 20 -6.10 1.96 -4.87
C ARG A 20 -7.01 2.92 -4.13
N ILE A 21 -8.24 3.17 -4.60
CA ILE A 21 -9.16 4.10 -3.92
C ILE A 21 -9.56 3.56 -2.53
N LYS A 22 -9.77 2.25 -2.39
CA LYS A 22 -10.04 1.61 -1.07
C LYS A 22 -8.92 1.92 -0.09
N TYR A 23 -7.67 1.81 -0.54
CA TYR A 23 -6.48 1.97 0.30
C TYR A 23 -5.97 3.41 0.44
N ASP A 24 -6.20 4.27 -0.56
CA ASP A 24 -5.87 5.70 -0.56
C ASP A 24 -6.65 6.44 0.55
N ASN A 25 -7.85 5.96 0.87
CA ASN A 25 -8.68 6.44 1.99
C ASN A 25 -8.24 5.88 3.36
N CYS A 26 -7.26 4.98 3.41
CA CYS A 26 -6.72 4.45 4.65
C CYS A 26 -5.49 5.25 5.10
N PHE A 27 -5.60 5.89 6.26
CA PHE A 27 -4.54 6.76 6.80
C PHE A 27 -3.68 6.07 7.86
N SER A 28 -4.04 4.86 8.28
CA SER A 28 -3.26 4.07 9.23
C SER A 28 -2.56 2.92 8.50
N MET A 29 -1.24 2.83 8.63
CA MET A 29 -0.47 1.71 8.07
C MET A 29 -0.88 0.37 8.68
N GLU A 30 -1.27 0.34 9.96
CA GLU A 30 -1.72 -0.89 10.63
C GLU A 30 -3.03 -1.39 10.02
N GLU A 31 -4.00 -0.50 9.83
CA GLU A 31 -5.27 -0.84 9.19
C GLU A 31 -5.06 -1.21 7.72
N PHE A 32 -4.15 -0.52 7.02
CA PHE A 32 -3.78 -0.86 5.65
C PHE A 32 -3.25 -2.30 5.54
N CYS A 33 -2.35 -2.71 6.43
CA CYS A 33 -1.82 -4.07 6.45
C CYS A 33 -2.89 -5.10 6.83
N LYS A 34 -3.80 -4.76 7.76
CA LYS A 34 -4.94 -5.64 8.09
C LYS A 34 -5.88 -5.84 6.90
N MET A 35 -6.25 -4.75 6.23
CA MET A 35 -7.10 -4.80 5.02
C MET A 35 -6.43 -5.59 3.90
N ALA A 36 -5.12 -5.40 3.72
CA ALA A 36 -4.34 -6.16 2.76
C ALA A 36 -4.35 -7.66 3.11
N ALA A 37 -4.19 -8.02 4.39
CA ALA A 37 -4.26 -9.40 4.84
C ALA A 37 -5.64 -10.03 4.62
N GLU A 38 -6.74 -9.27 4.82
CA GLU A 38 -8.10 -9.70 4.47
C GLU A 38 -8.28 -9.95 2.97
N ASP A 39 -7.62 -9.17 2.13
CA ASP A 39 -7.61 -9.34 0.66
C ASP A 39 -6.61 -10.45 0.20
N GLY A 40 -5.91 -11.11 1.12
CA GLY A 40 -4.98 -12.22 0.86
C GLY A 40 -3.49 -11.82 0.76
N PHE A 41 -3.18 -10.55 0.99
CA PHE A 41 -1.82 -10.00 1.00
C PHE A 41 -1.32 -9.85 2.44
N GLU A 42 -0.68 -10.89 2.95
CA GLU A 42 -0.14 -10.90 4.30
C GLU A 42 1.28 -10.29 4.33
N PHE A 43 1.40 -9.09 4.88
CA PHE A 43 2.68 -8.41 5.15
C PHE A 43 2.57 -7.50 6.38
N SER A 44 3.69 -7.20 7.01
CA SER A 44 3.72 -6.32 8.18
C SER A 44 3.92 -4.84 7.81
N VAL A 45 3.64 -3.94 8.76
CA VAL A 45 3.92 -2.51 8.61
C VAL A 45 5.40 -2.24 8.34
N ASP A 46 6.30 -3.03 8.95
CA ASP A 46 7.73 -2.87 8.74
C ASP A 46 8.15 -3.27 7.32
N ASP A 47 7.50 -4.29 6.74
CA ASP A 47 7.74 -4.69 5.35
C ASP A 47 7.25 -3.61 4.37
N LEU A 48 6.07 -3.04 4.64
CA LEU A 48 5.54 -1.91 3.87
C LEU A 48 6.52 -0.74 3.92
N LYS A 49 6.93 -0.30 5.12
CA LYS A 49 7.91 0.79 5.28
C LYS A 49 9.24 0.50 4.58
N ALA A 50 9.71 -0.75 4.64
CA ALA A 50 10.95 -1.13 3.97
C ALA A 50 10.83 -1.05 2.45
N ALA A 51 9.70 -1.46 1.86
CA ALA A 51 9.45 -1.36 0.43
C ALA A 51 9.30 0.10 -0.03
N LEU A 52 8.52 0.90 0.70
CA LEU A 52 8.36 2.33 0.43
C LEU A 52 9.70 3.06 0.42
N ARG A 53 10.52 2.83 1.45
CA ARG A 53 11.86 3.42 1.55
C ARG A 53 12.80 2.97 0.42
N GLU A 54 12.62 1.77 -0.11
CA GLU A 54 13.42 1.23 -1.20
C GLU A 54 13.07 1.91 -2.54
N ASN A 55 11.80 2.22 -2.76
CA ASN A 55 11.33 2.99 -3.92
C ASN A 55 11.52 4.50 -3.76
N GLY A 56 11.74 4.99 -2.54
CA GLY A 56 11.75 6.42 -2.24
C GLY A 56 10.34 7.03 -2.15
N ASP A 57 9.34 6.20 -1.89
CA ASP A 57 7.96 6.60 -1.68
C ASP A 57 7.65 6.77 -0.19
N ASP A 58 6.61 7.57 0.10
CA ASP A 58 6.08 7.76 1.44
C ASP A 58 4.59 7.41 1.46
N PHE A 59 4.12 6.91 2.60
CA PHE A 59 2.70 6.55 2.81
C PHE A 59 1.77 7.76 2.93
N ASP A 60 2.31 8.95 2.73
CA ASP A 60 1.55 10.20 2.79
C ASP A 60 0.50 10.26 1.68
N SER A 61 -0.68 10.73 2.07
CA SER A 61 -1.77 10.99 1.14
C SER A 61 -1.69 12.44 0.67
N TYR A 62 -1.81 12.67 -0.64
CA TYR A 62 -1.82 13.99 -1.27
C TYR A 62 -3.05 14.17 -2.17
N GLY A 63 -3.42 15.44 -2.43
CA GLY A 63 -4.52 15.80 -3.33
C GLY A 63 -5.93 15.69 -2.70
N ASN A 64 -6.94 16.13 -3.46
CA ASN A 64 -8.35 16.01 -3.09
C ASN A 64 -9.17 15.51 -4.31
N PRO A 65 -9.70 14.27 -4.30
CA PRO A 65 -9.66 13.27 -3.22
C PRO A 65 -8.26 12.74 -2.90
N PRO A 66 -8.02 12.23 -1.67
CA PRO A 66 -6.71 11.76 -1.22
C PRO A 66 -6.20 10.62 -2.09
N LYS A 67 -4.90 10.66 -2.40
CA LYS A 67 -4.17 9.65 -3.18
C LYS A 67 -2.83 9.37 -2.52
N LYS A 68 -2.36 8.13 -2.56
CA LYS A 68 -1.02 7.77 -2.13
C LYS A 68 -0.08 7.65 -3.33
N GLY A 69 1.19 8.00 -3.11
CA GLY A 69 2.25 7.89 -4.12
C GLY A 69 2.91 6.53 -4.20
N ILE A 70 2.40 5.56 -3.42
CA ILE A 70 3.07 4.28 -3.15
C ILE A 70 2.89 3.23 -4.24
N TRP A 71 2.00 3.48 -5.20
CA TRP A 71 1.62 2.52 -6.25
C TRP A 71 2.69 2.53 -7.35
N VAL A 72 3.31 1.37 -7.61
CA VAL A 72 4.49 1.17 -8.48
C VAL A 72 4.08 0.73 -9.87
#